data_AF-A0A9W6HF48-F1
#
_entry.id   AF-A0A9W6HF48-F1
#
_cell.length_a   1.000
_cell.length_b   1.000
_cell.length_c   1.000
_cell.angle_alpha   90.00
_cell.angle_beta   90.00
_cell.angle_gamma   90.00
#
_symmetry.space_group_name_H-M   'P 1'
#
loop_
_entity.id
_entity.type
_entity.pdbx_description
1 polymer ?
#
loop_
_entity_poly.entity_id
_entity_poly.type
_entity_poly.pdbx_seq_one_letter_code
_entity_poly.pdbx_strand_id
1 'polypeptide(L)'
;MRRMTAPQLQVGGAMEFVEICRSFDVEPPAALVRGLELLDIADEFRDDRPLPRLLDLAPEEVGPLITDLSIRRHAGSGALNPDGLATGASAFAEKLLAEMREATLPELDRIVSDLRPRFDELAKPLLVAAQEHGFTSATTSDDVITQSPAAIEAWRALRHAEAALEPIADVWRSMTTIFAVEPTRSTLPTAHQHNSQHSVNFSVCFAAGENWSLDEGFVTSQYRSHLDWLAIAARGLRLNSPTEVGEKIATRDRQQRAAAVAAAEANRADRDAENAAFAAALDAAPSAAAIARVGRG
;
A
#
# COMPACT_ATOMS: atom_id res chain seq x y z
N MET A 1 -8.51 -8.96 -18.87
CA MET A 1 -7.63 -8.28 -17.90
C MET A 1 -7.71 -6.78 -18.14
N ARG A 2 -8.43 -6.02 -17.31
CA ARG A 2 -8.29 -4.55 -17.28
C ARG A 2 -6.89 -4.28 -16.69
N ARG A 3 -5.99 -3.64 -17.45
CA ARG A 3 -4.80 -3.03 -16.85
C ARG A 3 -5.35 -1.96 -15.90
N MET A 4 -5.35 -2.23 -14.60
CA MET A 4 -5.48 -1.16 -13.63
C MET A 4 -4.25 -0.29 -13.83
N THR A 5 -4.45 0.90 -14.37
CA THR A 5 -3.41 1.92 -14.46
C THR A 5 -2.93 2.16 -13.04
N ALA A 6 -1.61 2.08 -12.83
CA ALA A 6 -1.03 2.40 -11.53
C ALA A 6 -1.49 3.81 -11.11
N PRO A 7 -1.76 4.06 -9.82
CA PRO A 7 -2.08 5.39 -9.32
C PRO A 7 -1.04 6.38 -9.85
N GLN A 8 -1.48 7.44 -10.52
CA GLN A 8 -0.56 8.49 -10.98
C GLN A 8 -0.19 9.38 -9.80
N LEU A 9 1.10 9.68 -9.65
CA LEU A 9 1.58 10.69 -8.70
C LEU A 9 0.85 12.01 -9.00
N GLN A 10 0.31 12.67 -7.98
CA GLN A 10 -0.33 13.97 -8.10
C GLN A 10 0.55 15.04 -7.47
N VAL A 11 0.49 16.28 -7.99
CA VAL A 11 1.26 17.42 -7.46
C VAL A 11 1.02 17.62 -5.97
N GLY A 12 -0.25 17.62 -5.55
CA GLY A 12 -0.61 17.77 -4.14
C GLY A 12 -0.02 16.65 -3.26
N GLY A 13 -0.04 15.40 -3.72
CA GLY A 13 0.56 14.28 -3.00
C GLY A 13 2.09 14.35 -2.92
N ALA A 14 2.75 14.86 -3.98
CA ALA A 14 4.19 15.09 -3.95
C ALA A 14 4.59 16.19 -2.94
N MET A 15 3.83 17.30 -2.89
CA MET A 15 4.04 18.36 -1.90
C MET A 15 3.83 17.86 -0.48
N GLU A 16 2.72 17.17 -0.23
CA GLU A 16 2.39 16.57 1.07
C GLU A 16 3.51 15.63 1.54
N PHE A 17 4.04 14.79 0.65
CA PHE A 17 5.13 13.88 1.00
C PHE A 17 6.42 14.59 1.38
N VAL A 18 6.77 15.68 0.69
CA VAL A 18 7.95 16.50 1.02
C VAL A 18 7.78 17.15 2.39
N GLU A 19 6.59 17.68 2.70
CA GLU A 19 6.28 18.25 4.02
C GLU A 19 6.36 17.20 5.14
N ILE A 20 5.80 16.01 4.88
CA ILE A 20 5.91 14.87 5.79
C ILE A 20 7.39 14.56 6.07
N CYS A 21 8.23 14.38 5.05
CA CYS A 21 9.65 14.06 5.25
C CYS A 21 10.35 15.10 6.15
N ARG A 22 10.13 16.40 5.87
CA ARG A 22 10.70 17.51 6.65
C ARG A 22 10.23 17.50 8.10
N SER A 23 8.98 17.15 8.37
CA SER A 23 8.44 17.07 9.74
C SER A 23 9.14 16.01 10.62
N PHE A 24 9.79 15.01 10.00
CA PHE A 24 10.55 13.97 10.68
C PHE A 24 12.06 14.18 10.65
N ASP A 25 12.54 15.31 10.14
CA ASP A 25 13.97 15.57 9.91
C ASP A 25 14.59 14.55 8.95
N VAL A 26 13.81 14.09 7.97
CA VAL A 26 14.27 13.23 6.88
C VAL A 26 14.40 14.04 5.61
N GLU A 27 15.54 13.92 4.94
CA GLU A 27 15.78 14.60 3.67
C GLU A 27 14.82 14.08 2.59
N PRO A 28 13.95 14.94 2.02
CA PRO A 28 13.03 14.54 0.98
C PRO A 28 13.79 14.08 -0.29
N PRO A 29 13.20 13.18 -1.10
CA PRO A 29 13.80 12.77 -2.36
C PRO A 29 14.11 13.97 -3.27
N ALA A 30 15.34 14.06 -3.75
CA ALA A 30 15.80 15.21 -4.55
C ALA A 30 14.99 15.36 -5.85
N ALA A 31 14.55 14.23 -6.42
CA ALA A 31 13.71 14.20 -7.61
C ALA A 31 12.33 14.85 -7.36
N LEU A 32 11.75 14.70 -6.17
CA LEU A 32 10.48 15.36 -5.84
C LEU A 32 10.65 16.87 -5.70
N VAL A 33 11.67 17.31 -4.96
CA VAL A 33 11.95 18.73 -4.78
C VAL A 33 12.18 19.40 -6.14
N ARG A 34 13.06 18.81 -6.97
CA ARG A 34 13.34 19.34 -8.30
C ARG A 34 12.13 19.30 -9.22
N GLY A 35 11.34 18.22 -9.17
CA GLY A 35 10.15 18.10 -9.99
C GLY A 35 9.08 19.13 -9.64
N LEU A 36 8.88 19.43 -8.35
CA LEU A 36 7.98 20.48 -7.90
C LEU A 36 8.43 21.86 -8.38
N GLU A 37 9.73 22.19 -8.28
CA GLU A 37 10.27 23.44 -8.84
C GLU A 37 10.00 23.57 -10.34
N LEU A 38 10.14 22.48 -11.10
CA LEU A 38 9.88 22.47 -12.54
C LEU A 38 8.38 22.61 -12.86
N LEU A 39 7.50 22.07 -12.01
CA LEU A 39 6.06 22.23 -12.13
C LEU A 39 5.63 23.67 -11.85
N ASP A 40 6.22 24.32 -10.83
CA ASP A 40 5.96 25.73 -10.52
C ASP A 40 6.37 26.62 -11.71
N ILE A 41 7.55 26.38 -12.28
CA ILE A 41 8.00 27.09 -13.49
C ILE A 41 7.01 26.85 -14.65
N ALA A 42 6.57 25.61 -14.86
CA ALA A 42 5.62 25.30 -15.93
C ALA A 42 4.25 25.98 -15.72
N ASP A 43 3.82 26.17 -14.47
CA ASP A 43 2.58 26.87 -14.13
C ASP A 43 2.68 28.38 -14.42
N GLU A 44 3.83 29.00 -14.18
CA GLU A 44 4.08 30.40 -14.56
C GLU A 44 3.96 30.64 -16.08
N PHE A 45 4.22 29.62 -16.91
CA PHE A 45 4.01 29.68 -18.35
C PHE A 45 2.56 29.39 -18.78
N ARG A 46 1.75 28.81 -17.88
CA ARG A 46 0.31 28.57 -18.10
C ARG A 46 -0.51 29.82 -17.83
N ASP A 47 -0.08 30.66 -16.88
CA ASP A 47 -0.80 31.88 -16.53
C ASP A 47 -0.92 32.86 -17.70
N ASP A 48 -2.12 33.42 -17.85
CA ASP A 48 -2.45 34.48 -18.81
C ASP A 48 -1.67 35.75 -18.49
N ARG A 49 -0.40 35.79 -18.90
CA ARG A 49 0.36 37.06 -18.88
C ARG A 49 -0.49 38.10 -19.62
N PRO A 50 -0.85 39.21 -18.97
CA PRO A 50 -1.68 40.22 -19.59
C PRO A 50 -1.03 40.68 -20.88
N LEU A 51 -1.79 40.63 -21.97
CA LEU A 51 -1.29 41.10 -23.25
C LEU A 51 -0.98 42.59 -23.12
N PRO A 52 0.19 43.06 -23.58
CA PRO A 52 0.42 44.48 -23.75
C PRO A 52 -0.69 45.04 -24.65
N ARG A 53 -1.08 46.29 -24.42
CA ARG A 53 -2.00 46.97 -25.33
C ARG A 53 -1.38 46.96 -26.72
N LEU A 54 -2.07 46.34 -27.68
CA LEU A 54 -1.53 46.09 -29.03
C LEU A 54 -1.11 47.38 -29.75
N LEU A 55 -1.72 48.51 -29.39
CA LEU A 55 -1.43 49.82 -29.94
C LEU A 55 -0.18 50.49 -29.36
N ASP A 56 0.34 49.96 -28.25
CA ASP A 56 1.52 50.48 -27.55
C ASP A 56 2.80 49.70 -27.91
N LEU A 57 2.69 48.70 -28.81
CA LEU A 57 3.82 47.87 -29.24
C LEU A 57 4.72 48.60 -30.22
N ALA A 58 6.03 48.47 -30.02
CA ALA A 58 7.01 48.82 -31.04
C ALA A 58 6.97 47.82 -32.21
N PRO A 59 7.30 48.23 -33.46
CA PRO A 59 7.28 47.34 -34.63
C PRO A 59 8.06 46.04 -34.45
N GLU A 60 9.18 46.08 -33.74
CA GLU A 60 10.04 44.93 -33.40
C GLU A 60 9.40 43.94 -32.43
N GLU A 61 8.40 44.36 -31.64
CA GLU A 61 7.71 43.53 -30.64
C GLU A 61 6.53 42.74 -31.25
N VAL A 62 6.07 43.14 -32.45
CA VAL A 62 4.92 42.52 -33.14
C VAL A 62 5.22 41.06 -33.52
N GLY A 63 6.42 40.78 -34.04
CA GLY A 63 6.83 39.42 -34.47
C GLY A 63 6.88 38.41 -33.31
N PRO A 64 7.59 38.73 -32.21
CA PRO A 64 7.59 37.92 -30.99
C PRO A 64 6.18 37.70 -30.42
N LEU A 65 5.35 38.75 -30.38
CA LEU A 65 3.98 38.63 -29.87
C LEU A 65 3.10 37.71 -30.74
N ILE A 66 3.20 37.79 -32.06
CA ILE A 66 2.48 36.88 -32.97
C ILE A 66 2.92 35.43 -32.74
N THR A 67 4.22 35.19 -32.52
CA THR A 67 4.76 33.86 -32.26
C THR A 67 4.23 33.31 -30.93
N ASP A 68 4.28 34.12 -29.87
CA ASP A 68 3.74 33.76 -28.55
C ASP A 68 2.23 33.46 -28.62
N LEU A 69 1.44 34.33 -29.27
CA LEU A 69 0.01 34.10 -29.51
C LEU A 69 -0.27 32.82 -30.31
N SER A 70 0.58 32.50 -31.30
CA SER A 70 0.44 31.30 -32.13
C SER A 70 0.72 30.02 -31.33
N ILE A 71 1.71 30.05 -30.44
CA ILE A 71 2.03 28.94 -29.53
C ILE A 71 0.90 28.77 -28.49
N ARG A 72 0.42 29.87 -27.91
CA ARG A 72 -0.70 29.87 -26.95
C ARG A 72 -1.98 29.31 -27.53
N ARG A 73 -2.33 29.66 -28.78
CA ARG A 73 -3.62 29.31 -29.41
C ARG A 73 -3.59 28.04 -30.26
N HIS A 74 -2.47 27.33 -30.34
CA HIS A 74 -2.38 26.06 -31.06
C HIS A 74 -3.34 25.04 -30.41
N ALA A 75 -4.44 24.71 -31.07
CA ALA A 75 -5.40 23.70 -30.62
C ALA A 75 -5.28 22.43 -31.47
N GLY A 76 -5.21 21.28 -30.79
CA GLY A 76 -5.64 20.01 -31.36
C GLY A 76 -7.09 20.12 -31.84
N SER A 77 -7.41 19.41 -32.93
CA SER A 77 -8.64 19.54 -33.74
C SER A 77 -9.92 19.87 -32.94
N GLY A 78 -10.30 21.15 -32.87
CA GLY A 78 -11.56 21.61 -32.28
C GLY A 78 -11.60 23.13 -32.12
N ALA A 79 -12.55 23.79 -32.76
CA ALA A 79 -12.59 25.25 -32.94
C ALA A 79 -12.92 26.09 -31.68
N LEU A 80 -12.86 25.53 -30.47
CA LEU A 80 -13.39 26.19 -29.26
C LEU A 80 -12.50 26.12 -27.99
N ASN A 81 -11.29 25.53 -28.02
CA ASN A 81 -10.37 25.52 -26.87
C ASN A 81 -9.01 26.14 -27.24
N PRO A 82 -8.78 27.45 -26.97
CA PRO A 82 -7.56 28.17 -27.33
C PRO A 82 -6.37 27.92 -26.36
N ASP A 83 -6.11 26.66 -25.98
CA ASP A 83 -5.28 26.33 -24.83
C ASP A 83 -4.03 25.48 -25.19
N GLY A 84 -3.27 25.92 -26.18
CA GLY A 84 -2.06 25.22 -26.66
C GLY A 84 -0.97 25.09 -25.61
N LEU A 85 -0.66 26.19 -24.91
CA LEU A 85 0.29 26.15 -23.79
C LEU A 85 -0.24 25.34 -22.60
N ALA A 86 -1.52 25.46 -22.25
CA ALA A 86 -2.07 24.70 -21.13
C ALA A 86 -2.12 23.18 -21.41
N THR A 87 -2.37 22.79 -22.66
CA THR A 87 -2.26 21.39 -23.11
C THR A 87 -0.83 20.90 -23.02
N GLY A 88 0.14 21.69 -23.48
CA GLY A 88 1.57 21.38 -23.37
C GLY A 88 2.04 21.26 -21.91
N ALA A 89 1.64 22.20 -21.05
CA ALA A 89 1.95 22.19 -19.62
C ALA A 89 1.35 20.96 -18.92
N SER A 90 0.13 20.56 -19.29
CA SER A 90 -0.52 19.37 -18.73
C SER A 90 0.21 18.08 -19.15
N ALA A 91 0.59 17.95 -20.43
CA ALA A 91 1.36 16.81 -20.92
C ALA A 91 2.78 16.75 -20.33
N PHE A 92 3.42 17.92 -20.12
CA PHE A 92 4.67 18.04 -19.41
C PHE A 92 4.53 17.59 -17.96
N ALA A 93 3.52 18.09 -17.24
CA ALA A 93 3.28 17.74 -15.85
C ALA A 93 3.02 16.23 -15.67
N GLU A 94 2.21 15.60 -16.54
CA GLU A 94 1.97 14.16 -16.48
C GLU A 94 3.28 13.36 -16.65
N LYS A 95 4.12 13.71 -17.62
CA LYS A 95 5.41 13.06 -17.85
C LYS A 95 6.37 13.27 -16.70
N LEU A 96 6.46 14.50 -16.21
CA LEU A 96 7.34 14.85 -15.10
C LEU A 96 6.93 14.13 -13.81
N LEU A 97 5.63 14.05 -13.50
CA LEU A 97 5.12 13.30 -12.35
C LEU A 97 5.44 11.80 -12.45
N ALA A 98 5.39 11.23 -13.65
CA ALA A 98 5.82 9.85 -13.87
C ALA A 98 7.33 9.68 -13.64
N GLU A 99 8.17 10.59 -14.16
CA GLU A 99 9.62 10.57 -13.94
C GLU A 99 10.01 10.76 -12.47
N MET A 100 9.37 11.72 -11.79
CA MET A 100 9.53 11.97 -10.36
C MET A 100 9.24 10.71 -9.54
N ARG A 101 8.14 10.03 -9.86
CA ARG A 101 7.76 8.78 -9.19
C ARG A 101 8.84 7.72 -9.35
N GLU A 102 9.23 7.42 -10.59
CA GLU A 102 10.22 6.37 -10.88
C GLU A 102 11.58 6.65 -10.22
N ALA A 103 12.01 7.91 -10.24
CA ALA A 103 13.25 8.33 -9.58
C ALA A 103 13.16 8.25 -8.05
N THR A 104 11.97 8.41 -7.46
CA THR A 104 11.77 8.39 -6.01
C THR A 104 11.65 6.98 -5.44
N LEU A 105 11.15 6.00 -6.21
CA LEU A 105 10.93 4.64 -5.72
C LEU A 105 12.17 4.02 -5.01
N PRO A 106 13.39 4.12 -5.56
CA PRO A 106 14.59 3.59 -4.89
C PRO A 106 14.95 4.33 -3.59
N GLU A 107 14.51 5.58 -3.41
CA GLU A 107 14.79 6.38 -2.21
C GLU A 107 13.83 6.07 -1.05
N LEU A 108 12.68 5.45 -1.30
CA LEU A 108 11.69 5.17 -0.25
C LEU A 108 12.24 4.23 0.84
N ASP A 109 13.05 3.24 0.44
CA ASP A 109 13.72 2.35 1.38
C ASP A 109 14.71 3.11 2.29
N ARG A 110 15.40 4.12 1.73
CA ARG A 110 16.30 4.99 2.50
C ARG A 110 15.53 5.79 3.55
N ILE A 111 14.40 6.39 3.18
CA ILE A 111 13.53 7.12 4.12
C ILE A 111 13.12 6.22 5.28
N VAL A 112 12.69 5.00 5.00
CA VAL A 112 12.33 4.04 6.06
C VAL A 112 13.54 3.66 6.91
N SER A 113 14.71 3.48 6.30
CA SER A 113 15.95 3.21 7.03
C SER A 113 16.30 4.36 8.00
N ASP A 114 16.14 5.61 7.56
CA ASP A 114 16.42 6.81 8.37
C ASP A 114 15.41 6.95 9.53
N LEU A 115 14.14 6.56 9.32
CA LEU A 115 13.10 6.58 10.35
C LEU A 115 13.21 5.43 11.37
N ARG A 116 13.86 4.31 11.00
CA ARG A 116 13.87 3.08 11.80
C ARG A 116 14.42 3.26 13.21
N PRO A 117 15.55 3.96 13.46
CA PRO A 117 16.05 4.15 14.83
C PRO A 117 15.04 4.87 15.72
N ARG A 118 14.36 5.90 15.19
CA ARG A 118 13.32 6.64 15.93
C ARG A 118 12.11 5.76 16.19
N PHE A 119 11.68 4.96 15.22
CA PHE A 119 10.61 3.99 15.39
C PHE A 119 10.95 2.97 16.49
N ASP A 120 12.15 2.40 16.47
CA ASP A 120 12.58 1.38 17.44
C ASP A 120 12.58 1.94 18.87
N GLU A 121 13.03 3.19 19.07
CA GLU A 121 12.95 3.87 20.36
C GLU A 121 11.50 4.10 20.82
N LEU A 122 10.64 4.60 19.93
CA LEU A 122 9.23 4.86 20.22
C LEU A 122 8.41 3.59 20.45
N ALA A 123 8.81 2.47 19.87
CA ALA A 123 8.15 1.18 20.01
C ALA A 123 8.45 0.47 21.34
N LYS A 124 9.50 0.85 22.08
CA LYS A 124 9.89 0.18 23.33
C LYS A 124 8.74 0.06 24.35
N PRO A 125 7.97 1.12 24.66
CA PRO A 125 6.89 1.02 25.64
C PRO A 125 5.79 0.06 25.21
N LEU A 126 5.50 -0.03 23.91
CA LEU A 126 4.56 -0.99 23.34
C LEU A 126 5.04 -2.43 23.50
N LEU A 127 6.33 -2.68 23.25
CA LEU A 127 6.94 -4.01 23.43
C LEU A 127 6.90 -4.43 24.89
N VAL A 128 7.27 -3.56 25.83
CA VAL A 128 7.21 -3.84 27.28
C VAL A 128 5.77 -4.13 27.72
N ALA A 129 4.82 -3.26 27.34
CA ALA A 129 3.40 -3.43 27.65
C ALA A 129 2.85 -4.78 27.15
N ALA A 130 3.12 -5.15 25.90
CA ALA A 130 2.58 -6.36 25.31
C ALA A 130 3.31 -7.64 25.75
N GLN A 131 4.65 -7.62 25.82
CA GLN A 131 5.46 -8.82 26.04
C GLN A 131 5.71 -9.12 27.52
N GLU A 132 5.92 -8.10 28.35
CA GLU A 132 6.20 -8.28 29.78
C GLU A 132 4.93 -8.30 30.63
N HIS A 133 3.95 -7.47 30.27
CA HIS A 133 2.69 -7.33 31.01
C HIS A 133 1.47 -7.98 30.33
N GLY A 134 1.61 -8.47 29.10
CA GLY A 134 0.53 -9.16 28.40
C GLY A 134 -0.65 -8.25 28.01
N PHE A 135 -0.42 -6.94 27.89
CA PHE A 135 -1.49 -6.02 27.52
C PHE A 135 -1.96 -6.26 26.09
N THR A 136 -3.28 -6.17 25.90
CA THR A 136 -3.96 -6.31 24.62
C THR A 136 -4.85 -5.09 24.39
N SER A 137 -5.39 -4.93 23.18
CA SER A 137 -6.37 -3.88 22.88
C SER A 137 -7.66 -3.99 23.72
N ALA A 138 -7.94 -5.14 24.34
CA ALA A 138 -9.05 -5.35 25.25
C ALA A 138 -8.73 -5.02 26.72
N THR A 139 -7.45 -4.81 27.07
CA THR A 139 -7.04 -4.49 28.44
C THR A 139 -7.62 -3.13 28.85
N THR A 140 -8.22 -3.06 30.04
CA THR A 140 -8.81 -1.83 30.59
C THR A 140 -7.96 -1.24 31.72
N SER A 141 -8.23 0.02 32.09
CA SER A 141 -7.55 0.64 33.24
C SER A 141 -7.78 -0.13 34.54
N ASP A 142 -8.97 -0.70 34.72
CA ASP A 142 -9.35 -1.43 35.93
C ASP A 142 -8.56 -2.74 36.04
N ASP A 143 -8.32 -3.41 34.90
CA ASP A 143 -7.47 -4.61 34.82
C ASP A 143 -6.02 -4.31 35.20
N VAL A 144 -5.53 -3.10 34.92
CA VAL A 144 -4.13 -2.70 35.18
C VAL A 144 -3.93 -2.23 36.61
N ILE A 145 -4.87 -1.47 37.17
CA ILE A 145 -4.75 -0.88 38.52
C ILE A 145 -4.57 -1.96 39.60
N THR A 146 -5.10 -3.16 39.36
CA THR A 146 -5.03 -4.29 40.31
C THR A 146 -3.75 -5.12 40.21
N GLN A 147 -2.87 -4.88 39.23
CA GLN A 147 -1.69 -5.70 38.98
C GLN A 147 -0.46 -5.28 39.78
N SER A 148 0.24 -4.23 39.33
CA SER A 148 1.49 -3.76 39.95
C SER A 148 1.79 -2.31 39.58
N PRO A 149 2.62 -1.59 40.36
CA PRO A 149 3.08 -0.25 40.00
C PRO A 149 3.76 -0.20 38.62
N ALA A 150 4.57 -1.20 38.27
CA ALA A 150 5.24 -1.28 36.97
C ALA A 150 4.25 -1.42 35.80
N ALA A 151 3.20 -2.23 35.98
CA ALA A 151 2.14 -2.37 34.98
C ALA A 151 1.38 -1.04 34.74
N ILE A 152 1.14 -0.26 35.81
CA ILE A 152 0.51 1.06 35.70
C ILE A 152 1.41 2.04 34.94
N GLU A 153 2.72 2.03 35.20
CA GLU A 153 3.68 2.85 34.47
C GLU A 153 3.77 2.47 32.99
N ALA A 154 3.85 1.17 32.69
CA ALA A 154 3.83 0.66 31.32
C ALA A 154 2.55 1.05 30.58
N TRP A 155 1.39 0.99 31.23
CA TRP A 155 0.10 1.38 30.65
C TRP A 155 0.02 2.87 30.31
N ARG A 156 0.61 3.74 31.13
CA ARG A 156 0.69 5.17 30.83
C ARG A 156 1.64 5.44 29.66
N ALA A 157 2.81 4.81 29.67
CA ALA A 157 3.81 4.98 28.62
C ALA A 157 3.29 4.47 27.25
N LEU A 158 2.52 3.38 27.25
CA LEU A 158 1.88 2.80 26.07
C LEU A 158 1.08 3.84 25.26
N ARG A 159 0.18 4.60 25.91
CA ARG A 159 -0.68 5.58 25.20
C ARG A 159 0.11 6.67 24.49
N HIS A 160 1.20 7.11 25.11
CA HIS A 160 2.10 8.08 24.49
C HIS A 160 2.87 7.47 23.32
N ALA A 161 3.28 6.20 23.42
CA ALA A 161 3.95 5.48 22.34
C ALA A 161 3.03 5.27 21.13
N GLU A 162 1.76 4.87 21.33
CA GLU A 162 0.77 4.73 20.25
C GLU A 162 0.62 6.03 19.47
N ALA A 163 0.41 7.15 20.17
CA ALA A 163 0.27 8.47 19.55
C ALA A 163 1.55 8.94 18.86
N ALA A 164 2.72 8.55 19.34
CA ALA A 164 4.00 8.92 18.75
C ALA A 164 4.38 8.08 17.52
N LEU A 165 3.86 6.85 17.40
CA LEU A 165 4.07 6.00 16.22
C LEU A 165 3.11 6.33 15.08
N GLU A 166 1.92 6.86 15.37
CA GLU A 166 0.91 7.18 14.34
C GLU A 166 1.47 8.06 13.20
N PRO A 167 2.24 9.13 13.48
CA PRO A 167 2.84 9.93 12.41
C PRO A 167 3.82 9.15 11.52
N ILE A 168 4.58 8.18 12.07
CA ILE A 168 5.45 7.31 11.27
C ILE A 168 4.60 6.35 10.42
N ALA A 169 3.48 5.88 10.95
CA ALA A 169 2.54 5.08 10.18
C ALA A 169 1.92 5.86 9.02
N ASP A 170 1.63 7.15 9.23
CA ASP A 170 1.14 8.04 8.18
C ASP A 170 2.15 8.23 7.05
N VAL A 171 3.45 8.33 7.34
CA VAL A 171 4.50 8.32 6.29
C VAL A 171 4.34 7.10 5.38
N TRP A 172 4.14 5.92 5.97
CA TRP A 172 3.98 4.66 5.23
C TRP A 172 2.69 4.61 4.42
N ARG A 173 1.57 5.08 4.99
CA ARG A 173 0.28 5.21 4.28
C ARG A 173 0.39 6.19 3.11
N SER A 174 1.12 7.28 3.30
CA SER A 174 1.43 8.25 2.25
C SER A 174 2.29 7.63 1.16
N MET A 175 3.34 6.87 1.49
CA MET A 175 4.14 6.13 0.50
C MET A 175 3.26 5.22 -0.36
N THR A 176 2.39 4.44 0.29
CA THR A 176 1.46 3.51 -0.36
C THR A 176 0.49 4.24 -1.28
N THR A 177 -0.05 5.38 -0.84
CA THR A 177 -1.06 6.13 -1.60
C THR A 177 -0.44 6.88 -2.79
N ILE A 178 0.72 7.51 -2.56
CA ILE A 178 1.35 8.44 -3.50
C ILE A 178 2.20 7.69 -4.55
N PHE A 179 2.93 6.65 -4.13
CA PHE A 179 3.82 5.89 -5.01
C PHE A 179 3.29 4.51 -5.39
N ALA A 180 2.12 4.13 -4.86
CA ALA A 180 1.49 2.82 -5.08
C ALA A 180 2.41 1.64 -4.72
N VAL A 181 3.18 1.77 -3.65
CA VAL A 181 3.94 0.66 -3.07
C VAL A 181 3.04 -0.23 -2.22
N GLU A 182 3.42 -1.48 -2.04
CA GLU A 182 2.67 -2.45 -1.24
C GLU A 182 2.72 -2.11 0.26
N PRO A 183 1.64 -2.34 1.04
CA PRO A 183 0.43 -3.10 0.70
C PRO A 183 -0.63 -2.24 0.00
N THR A 184 -1.03 -2.60 -1.21
CA THR A 184 -2.13 -1.96 -1.94
C THR A 184 -3.42 -2.80 -1.86
N ARG A 185 -4.60 -2.21 -2.10
CA ARG A 185 -5.86 -2.99 -2.15
C ARG A 185 -5.82 -4.14 -3.17
N SER A 186 -5.07 -3.99 -4.26
CA SER A 186 -4.97 -4.98 -5.33
C SER A 186 -4.27 -6.27 -4.93
N THR A 187 -3.45 -6.27 -3.87
CA THR A 187 -2.74 -7.46 -3.42
C THR A 187 -3.49 -8.27 -2.37
N LEU A 188 -4.67 -7.81 -1.96
CA LEU A 188 -5.56 -8.60 -1.13
C LEU A 188 -6.09 -9.81 -1.92
N PRO A 189 -6.10 -11.03 -1.34
CA PRO A 189 -6.56 -12.24 -2.02
C PRO A 189 -7.95 -12.07 -2.63
N THR A 190 -8.16 -12.56 -3.84
CA THR A 190 -9.40 -12.41 -4.64
C THR A 190 -10.65 -12.91 -3.94
N ALA A 191 -10.53 -13.88 -3.02
CA ALA A 191 -11.64 -14.38 -2.21
C ALA A 191 -12.27 -13.28 -1.32
N HIS A 192 -11.50 -12.25 -0.97
CA HIS A 192 -11.93 -11.13 -0.13
C HIS A 192 -12.37 -9.90 -0.94
N GLN A 193 -12.22 -9.90 -2.27
CA GLN A 193 -12.63 -8.79 -3.14
C GLN A 193 -14.14 -8.73 -3.38
N HIS A 194 -14.86 -9.85 -3.18
CA HIS A 194 -16.25 -9.98 -3.61
C HIS A 194 -17.30 -9.45 -2.62
N ASN A 195 -16.92 -9.09 -1.39
CA ASN A 195 -17.88 -8.57 -0.40
C ASN A 195 -17.16 -7.88 0.76
N SER A 196 -16.81 -6.59 0.66
CA SER A 196 -16.56 -5.74 1.86
C SER A 196 -15.90 -4.39 1.61
N GLN A 197 -16.28 -3.46 2.49
CA GLN A 197 -15.66 -2.17 2.77
C GLN A 197 -14.33 -2.32 3.56
N HIS A 198 -13.49 -3.32 3.27
CA HIS A 198 -12.28 -3.54 4.07
C HIS A 198 -11.21 -2.46 3.80
N SER A 199 -10.62 -1.97 4.87
CA SER A 199 -9.44 -1.10 4.85
C SER A 199 -8.18 -1.92 4.52
N VAL A 200 -7.16 -1.25 3.98
CA VAL A 200 -5.85 -1.88 3.77
C VAL A 200 -5.23 -2.16 5.14
N ASN A 201 -4.83 -3.40 5.42
CA ASN A 201 -4.09 -3.73 6.62
C ASN A 201 -2.60 -3.41 6.44
N PHE A 202 -2.09 -2.45 7.21
CA PHE A 202 -0.69 -2.02 7.18
C PHE A 202 0.23 -2.78 8.15
N SER A 203 -0.23 -3.85 8.80
CA SER A 203 0.56 -4.60 9.80
C SER A 203 1.87 -5.14 9.25
N VAL A 204 1.91 -5.51 7.96
CA VAL A 204 3.14 -5.96 7.28
C VAL A 204 4.24 -4.89 7.29
N CYS A 205 3.87 -3.61 7.31
CA CYS A 205 4.82 -2.49 7.36
C CYS A 205 5.49 -2.36 8.74
N PHE A 206 4.91 -2.93 9.80
CA PHE A 206 5.36 -2.72 11.19
C PHE A 206 5.68 -4.01 11.96
N ALA A 207 5.41 -5.19 11.39
CA ALA A 207 5.64 -6.46 12.08
C ALA A 207 7.08 -6.96 11.95
N ALA A 208 7.63 -7.43 13.07
CA ALA A 208 8.81 -8.28 13.04
C ALA A 208 8.45 -9.67 12.46
N GLY A 209 9.33 -10.23 11.63
CA GLY A 209 9.14 -11.56 11.04
C GLY A 209 7.82 -11.73 10.29
N GLU A 210 7.12 -12.83 10.56
CA GLU A 210 5.87 -13.23 9.88
C GLU A 210 4.59 -12.79 10.63
N ASN A 211 4.72 -11.90 11.62
CA ASN A 211 3.66 -11.55 12.57
C ASN A 211 2.72 -10.46 12.05
N TRP A 212 2.21 -10.65 10.84
CA TRP A 212 1.36 -9.70 10.13
C TRP A 212 0.22 -10.42 9.42
N SER A 213 -0.80 -9.69 8.98
CA SER A 213 -1.92 -10.22 8.21
C SER A 213 -2.25 -9.31 7.03
N LEU A 214 -2.74 -9.91 5.94
CA LEU A 214 -3.41 -9.19 4.85
C LEU A 214 -4.90 -8.94 5.19
N ASP A 215 -5.47 -9.70 6.13
CA ASP A 215 -6.87 -9.62 6.52
C ASP A 215 -7.06 -8.69 7.74
N GLU A 216 -8.25 -8.59 8.32
CA GLU A 216 -8.57 -7.68 9.45
C GLU A 216 -7.86 -8.04 10.79
N GLY A 217 -7.05 -9.10 10.85
CA GLY A 217 -6.54 -9.68 12.11
C GLY A 217 -5.65 -8.78 12.97
N PHE A 218 -5.17 -7.64 12.45
CA PHE A 218 -4.38 -6.64 13.20
C PHE A 218 -4.98 -5.24 13.08
N VAL A 219 -6.30 -5.15 12.85
CA VAL A 219 -7.04 -3.90 12.78
C VAL A 219 -7.94 -3.81 14.00
N THR A 220 -7.93 -2.68 14.71
CA THR A 220 -8.81 -2.50 15.87
C THR A 220 -10.27 -2.43 15.43
N SER A 221 -11.17 -3.09 16.17
CA SER A 221 -12.60 -3.12 15.84
C SER A 221 -13.29 -1.77 16.06
N GLN A 222 -12.74 -0.93 16.95
CA GLN A 222 -13.27 0.40 17.29
C GLN A 222 -12.98 1.45 16.22
N TYR A 223 -11.87 1.31 15.48
CA TYR A 223 -11.54 2.16 14.35
C TYR A 223 -11.02 1.29 13.22
N ARG A 224 -11.88 0.99 12.24
CA ARG A 224 -11.65 0.08 11.10
C ARG A 224 -10.46 0.46 10.19
N SER A 225 -9.58 1.35 10.58
CA SER A 225 -8.37 1.79 9.87
C SER A 225 -7.13 1.89 10.76
N HIS A 226 -7.25 1.64 12.07
CA HIS A 226 -6.13 1.75 13.00
C HIS A 226 -5.54 0.38 13.30
N LEU A 227 -4.21 0.31 13.26
CA LEU A 227 -3.43 -0.87 13.59
C LEU A 227 -3.61 -1.21 15.07
N ASP A 228 -3.78 -2.49 15.37
CA ASP A 228 -3.67 -3.00 16.73
C ASP A 228 -2.18 -3.12 17.08
N TRP A 229 -1.60 -2.00 17.54
CA TRP A 229 -0.19 -1.90 17.88
C TRP A 229 0.24 -2.94 18.93
N LEU A 230 -0.61 -3.22 19.92
CA LEU A 230 -0.34 -4.21 20.96
C LEU A 230 -0.33 -5.63 20.39
N ALA A 231 -1.27 -5.98 19.51
CA ALA A 231 -1.30 -7.30 18.88
C ALA A 231 -0.04 -7.56 18.04
N ILE A 232 0.48 -6.54 17.35
CA ILE A 232 1.75 -6.65 16.61
C ILE A 232 2.93 -6.70 17.60
N ALA A 233 2.96 -5.81 18.60
CA ALA A 233 4.03 -5.72 19.60
C ALA A 233 4.22 -6.99 20.41
N ALA A 234 3.14 -7.72 20.72
CA ALA A 234 3.19 -9.00 21.42
C ALA A 234 4.11 -10.02 20.73
N ARG A 235 4.30 -9.88 19.41
CA ARG A 235 5.17 -10.76 18.61
C ARG A 235 6.38 -10.01 18.02
N GLY A 236 6.53 -8.73 18.32
CA GLY A 236 7.64 -7.88 17.91
C GLY A 236 7.26 -6.86 16.83
N LEU A 237 7.77 -5.64 17.00
CA LEU A 237 7.63 -4.52 16.08
C LEU A 237 8.94 -4.30 15.31
N ARG A 238 8.79 -3.89 14.05
CA ARG A 238 9.88 -3.43 13.18
C ARG A 238 9.28 -2.63 12.02
N LEU A 239 9.81 -1.44 11.79
CA LEU A 239 9.48 -0.65 10.60
C LEU A 239 10.14 -1.27 9.36
N ASN A 240 9.35 -1.91 8.50
CA ASN A 240 9.81 -2.55 7.26
C ASN A 240 9.80 -1.54 6.10
N SER A 241 10.78 -1.63 5.20
CA SER A 241 10.86 -0.86 3.96
C SER A 241 9.89 -1.38 2.89
N PRO A 242 9.54 -0.58 1.87
CA PRO A 242 8.75 -1.04 0.73
C PRO A 242 9.27 -2.35 0.11
N THR A 243 10.58 -2.48 -0.08
CA THR A 243 11.18 -3.73 -0.59
C THR A 243 10.96 -4.91 0.37
N GLU A 244 11.23 -4.75 1.66
CA GLU A 244 11.00 -5.80 2.67
C GLU A 244 9.52 -6.22 2.74
N VAL A 245 8.60 -5.26 2.61
CA VAL A 245 7.15 -5.55 2.58
C VAL A 245 6.78 -6.35 1.33
N GLY A 246 7.27 -5.94 0.16
CA GLY A 246 7.06 -6.68 -1.09
C GLY A 246 7.59 -8.12 -1.00
N GLU A 247 8.77 -8.31 -0.41
CA GLU A 247 9.36 -9.63 -0.19
C GLU A 247 8.56 -10.49 0.78
N LYS A 248 8.04 -9.91 1.87
CA LYS A 248 7.17 -10.60 2.84
C LYS A 248 5.89 -11.09 2.16
N ILE A 249 5.22 -10.21 1.41
CA ILE A 249 3.98 -10.55 0.69
C ILE A 249 4.26 -11.63 -0.35
N ALA A 250 5.30 -11.46 -1.18
CA ALA A 250 5.65 -12.45 -2.19
C ALA A 250 6.01 -13.81 -1.57
N THR A 251 6.66 -13.83 -0.41
CA THR A 251 6.98 -15.06 0.32
C THR A 251 5.72 -15.77 0.81
N ARG A 252 4.77 -15.02 1.39
CA ARG A 252 3.49 -15.57 1.83
C ARG A 252 2.67 -16.12 0.67
N ASP A 253 2.61 -15.40 -0.44
CA ASP A 253 1.92 -15.84 -1.65
C ASP A 253 2.50 -17.16 -2.19
N ARG A 254 3.84 -17.28 -2.22
CA ARG A 254 4.51 -18.53 -2.61
C ARG A 254 4.15 -19.68 -1.67
N GLN A 255 4.15 -19.44 -0.35
CA GLN A 255 3.79 -20.44 0.66
C GLN A 255 2.34 -20.90 0.52
N GLN A 256 1.40 -19.96 0.35
CA GLN A 256 -0.02 -20.27 0.16
C GLN A 256 -0.27 -21.06 -1.12
N ARG A 257 0.37 -20.68 -2.24
CA ARG A 257 0.27 -21.44 -3.50
C ARG A 257 0.85 -22.84 -3.36
N ALA A 258 2.00 -23.00 -2.71
CA ALA A 258 2.60 -24.30 -2.45
C ALA A 258 1.68 -25.18 -1.59
N ALA A 259 1.09 -24.62 -0.53
CA ALA A 259 0.14 -25.33 0.33
C ALA A 259 -1.13 -25.74 -0.43
N ALA A 260 -1.66 -24.87 -1.30
CA ALA A 260 -2.84 -25.17 -2.11
C ALA A 260 -2.58 -26.29 -3.13
N VAL A 261 -1.39 -26.31 -3.75
CA VAL A 261 -0.97 -27.39 -4.65
C VAL A 261 -0.84 -28.71 -3.88
N ALA A 262 -0.17 -28.70 -2.73
CA ALA A 262 -0.03 -29.89 -1.88
C ALA A 262 -1.39 -30.43 -1.42
N ALA A 263 -2.32 -29.55 -1.02
CA ALA A 263 -3.68 -29.95 -0.66
C ALA A 263 -4.46 -30.52 -1.84
N ALA A 264 -4.30 -29.96 -3.05
CA ALA A 264 -4.94 -30.49 -4.26
C ALA A 264 -4.38 -31.86 -4.66
N GLU A 265 -3.08 -32.08 -4.48
CA GLU A 265 -2.41 -33.37 -4.70
C GLU A 265 -2.88 -34.43 -3.69
N ALA A 266 -2.97 -34.08 -2.41
CA ALA A 266 -3.52 -34.97 -1.38
C ALA A 266 -4.98 -35.35 -1.69
N ASN A 267 -5.82 -34.37 -2.01
CA ASN A 267 -7.22 -34.62 -2.38
C ASN A 267 -7.35 -35.48 -3.65
N ARG A 268 -6.42 -35.36 -4.62
CA ARG A 268 -6.41 -36.22 -5.80
C ARG A 268 -6.04 -37.66 -5.40
N ALA A 269 -5.02 -37.85 -4.58
CA ALA A 269 -4.59 -39.17 -4.12
C ALA A 269 -5.71 -39.89 -3.35
N ASP A 270 -6.44 -39.17 -2.49
CA ASP A 270 -7.59 -39.72 -1.76
C ASP A 270 -8.70 -40.18 -2.72
N ARG A 271 -9.03 -39.36 -3.73
CA ARG A 271 -10.04 -39.71 -4.75
C ARG A 271 -9.61 -40.87 -5.63
N ASP A 272 -8.33 -40.94 -5.99
CA ASP A 272 -7.78 -42.06 -6.76
C ASP A 272 -7.82 -43.37 -5.95
N ALA A 273 -7.56 -43.30 -4.64
CA ALA A 273 -7.68 -44.44 -3.74
C ALA A 273 -9.15 -44.89 -3.57
N GLU A 274 -10.10 -43.96 -3.42
CA GLU A 274 -11.53 -44.26 -3.38
C GLU A 274 -12.02 -44.92 -4.67
N ASN A 275 -11.60 -44.39 -5.84
CA ASN A 275 -11.95 -44.95 -7.14
C ASN A 275 -11.36 -46.35 -7.34
N ALA A 276 -10.12 -46.58 -6.91
CA ALA A 276 -9.49 -47.90 -6.98
C ALA A 276 -10.20 -48.92 -6.06
N ALA A 277 -10.59 -48.52 -4.84
CA ALA A 277 -11.35 -49.36 -3.93
C ALA A 277 -12.74 -49.72 -4.49
N PHE A 278 -13.42 -48.74 -5.10
CA PHE A 278 -14.71 -48.96 -5.76
C PHE A 278 -14.59 -49.90 -6.97
N ALA A 279 -13.56 -49.74 -7.81
CA ALA A 279 -13.28 -50.63 -8.93
C ALA A 279 -12.99 -52.07 -8.46
N ALA A 280 -12.18 -52.24 -7.41
CA ALA A 280 -11.91 -53.55 -6.83
C ALA A 280 -13.18 -54.22 -6.25
N ALA A 281 -14.08 -53.44 -5.65
CA ALA A 281 -15.36 -53.95 -5.15
C ALA A 281 -16.30 -54.38 -6.29
N LEU A 282 -16.30 -53.66 -7.42
CA LEU A 282 -17.04 -54.05 -8.64
C LEU A 282 -16.51 -55.36 -9.23
N ASP A 283 -15.19 -55.54 -9.30
CA ASP A 283 -14.57 -56.76 -9.82
C ASP A 283 -14.78 -57.97 -8.89
N ALA A 284 -14.81 -57.74 -7.57
CA ALA A 284 -15.10 -58.77 -6.57
C ALA A 284 -16.59 -59.14 -6.46
N ALA A 285 -17.48 -58.38 -7.08
CA ALA A 285 -18.90 -58.70 -7.09
C ALA A 285 -19.13 -59.99 -7.90
N PRO A 286 -19.84 -61.00 -7.34
CA PRO A 286 -20.12 -62.23 -8.07
C PRO A 286 -20.86 -61.87 -9.36
N SER A 287 -20.32 -62.28 -10.51
CA SER A 287 -20.94 -61.94 -11.79
C SER A 287 -22.42 -62.30 -11.76
N ALA A 288 -23.27 -61.46 -12.35
CA ALA A 288 -24.71 -61.72 -12.42
C ALA A 288 -25.04 -63.11 -13.04
N ALA A 289 -24.09 -63.71 -13.76
CA ALA A 289 -24.20 -65.09 -14.26
C ALA A 289 -24.13 -66.17 -13.16
N ALA A 290 -23.50 -65.91 -12.01
CA ALA A 290 -23.49 -66.83 -10.86
C ALA A 290 -24.83 -66.81 -10.10
N ILE A 291 -25.48 -65.65 -10.01
CA ILE A 291 -26.80 -65.50 -9.36
C ILE A 291 -27.90 -66.14 -10.23
N ALA A 292 -27.79 -66.07 -11.56
CA ALA A 292 -28.77 -66.68 -12.47
C ALA A 292 -28.73 -68.23 -12.51
N ARG A 293 -27.65 -68.88 -12.04
CA ARG A 293 -27.51 -70.35 -12.07
C ARG A 293 -28.16 -71.05 -10.87
N VAL A 294 -28.50 -70.32 -9.81
CA VAL A 294 -29.17 -70.87 -8.61
C VAL A 294 -30.70 -70.91 -8.77
N GLY A 295 -31.26 -70.21 -9.76
CA GLY A 295 -32.71 -70.15 -10.02
C GLY A 295 -33.29 -71.16 -11.02
N ARG A 296 -32.52 -72.14 -11.50
CA ARG A 296 -33.00 -73.22 -12.41
C ARG A 296 -32.50 -74.61 -11.99
N GLY A 297 -32.64 -74.94 -10.71
CA GLY A 297 -32.48 -76.29 -10.17
C GLY A 297 -33.74 -76.71 -9.44
#